data_AF-A0A914GKY8-F1
#
_entry.id   AF-A0A914GKY8-F1
#
_cell.length_a   1.000
_cell.length_b   1.000
_cell.length_c   1.000
_cell.angle_alpha   90.00
_cell.angle_beta   90.00
_cell.angle_gamma   90.00
#
_symmetry.space_group_name_H-M   'P 1'
#
loop_
_entity.id
_entity.type
_entity.pdbx_description
1 polymer ?
#
loop_
_entity_poly.entity_id
_entity_poly.type
_entity_poly.pdbx_seq_one_letter_code
_entity_poly.pdbx_strand_id
1 'polypeptide(L)'
;MELYEQWPLLEFSNIKDSILSKFSINAGTSVAHLLVKELSDNIDQPTDTTISTEQDLEWIMQIINHAFSLPFSSKNYETIRGAVKIYLTWTSALTVDVHPSCPTILRDHPDRYFRRMLDAMRHVFTPREAVDNESGNRQANEMRNILSTLQGLSEHIVDEFKDEAWSKLILFLLEVNAQMLDDPKVFDDFYSPVASELIGTLLTCWITASLQEYIPSPAYWKTFTSLCRKWVVHVPLIEHWGRKVLPLASIMMQKSYKNIHWGPTINDEKLLRLIPINSETKVPKELSETWFRTFHLLGTPSKILATESTGNSDHLSLSFFLAVLVHVRLIDIICGDTEVSMNFSESEEVHSLWQDACRELQDEWSKSYHHHRLSNLSNSSIPHSASMENTPMAQQTSTPSAISTGSVGRKNALIIPGSRQMRASTRNHPFSIHKEPASAPVIIEESHQPPFCEPARPKLGQFVYHYLKTNQFRQLKRFAPPSNGINSNVVLE
;
A
#
# COMPACT_ATOMS: atom_id res chain seq x y z
N MET A 1 16.48 -4.90 13.96
CA MET A 1 17.58 -4.40 13.11
C MET A 1 16.93 -3.89 11.84
N GLU A 2 16.89 -2.58 11.61
CA GLU A 2 16.28 -2.03 10.39
C GLU A 2 17.27 -2.19 9.22
N LEU A 3 16.83 -2.91 8.17
CA LEU A 3 17.71 -3.45 7.11
C LEU A 3 18.53 -2.41 6.32
N TYR A 4 18.27 -1.11 6.50
CA TYR A 4 18.85 -0.02 5.72
C TYR A 4 19.09 1.27 6.52
N GLU A 5 19.14 1.20 7.86
CA GLU A 5 19.14 2.40 8.72
C GLU A 5 20.23 3.42 8.33
N GLN A 6 21.42 2.93 7.95
CA GLN A 6 22.59 3.72 7.58
C GLN A 6 22.51 4.47 6.24
N TRP A 7 21.59 4.12 5.33
CA TRP A 7 21.52 4.72 3.99
C TRP A 7 20.65 5.98 3.98
N PRO A 8 20.87 6.99 3.13
CA PRO A 8 19.95 8.11 3.00
C PRO A 8 18.66 7.69 2.28
N LEU A 9 17.58 8.46 2.46
CA LEU A 9 16.42 8.40 1.57
C LEU A 9 16.76 9.14 0.27
N LEU A 10 16.24 8.67 -0.86
CA LEU A 10 16.39 9.36 -2.14
C LEU A 10 15.57 10.66 -2.12
N GLU A 11 16.16 11.74 -2.63
CA GLU A 11 15.46 13.00 -2.83
C GLU A 11 14.72 12.98 -4.17
N PHE A 12 13.41 13.23 -4.12
CA PHE A 12 12.61 13.36 -5.34
C PHE A 12 12.66 14.78 -5.85
N SER A 13 12.93 14.90 -7.15
CA SER A 13 12.99 16.21 -7.79
C SER A 13 11.58 16.77 -7.93
N ASN A 14 11.42 18.07 -7.67
CA ASN A 14 10.17 18.76 -8.00
C ASN A 14 10.00 18.78 -9.52
N ILE A 15 8.74 18.65 -9.94
CA ILE A 15 8.36 18.79 -11.34
C ILE A 15 8.67 20.23 -11.77
N LYS A 16 9.47 20.38 -12.83
CA LYS A 16 9.88 21.71 -13.34
C LYS A 16 8.92 22.19 -14.41
N ASP A 17 8.46 23.42 -14.26
CA ASP A 17 7.68 24.09 -15.30
C ASP A 17 8.53 24.40 -16.53
N SER A 18 7.91 24.26 -17.71
CA SER A 18 8.50 24.69 -18.97
C SER A 18 8.71 26.20 -19.01
N ILE A 19 9.68 26.69 -19.79
CA ILE A 19 9.84 28.12 -20.06
C ILE A 19 8.57 28.77 -20.61
N LEU A 20 7.70 28.00 -21.29
CA LEU A 20 6.42 28.49 -21.80
C LEU A 20 5.44 28.91 -20.70
N SER A 21 5.61 28.44 -19.47
CA SER A 21 4.85 28.90 -18.29
C SER A 21 5.10 30.37 -17.95
N LYS A 22 6.21 30.96 -18.42
CA LYS A 22 6.55 32.38 -18.23
C LYS A 22 5.84 33.30 -19.23
N PHE A 23 5.21 32.73 -20.26
CA PHE A 23 4.45 33.46 -21.27
C PHE A 23 2.94 33.36 -20.99
N SER A 24 2.12 34.04 -21.80
CA SER A 24 0.67 33.91 -21.67
C SER A 24 0.21 32.48 -21.97
N ILE A 25 -0.80 32.00 -21.24
CA ILE A 25 -1.36 30.65 -21.39
C ILE A 25 -1.77 30.40 -22.85
N ASN A 26 -2.37 31.40 -23.50
CA ASN A 26 -2.77 31.29 -24.91
C ASN A 26 -1.58 31.10 -25.85
N ALA A 27 -0.49 31.86 -25.67
CA ALA A 27 0.69 31.74 -26.51
C ALA A 27 1.36 30.36 -26.32
N GLY A 28 1.56 29.94 -25.07
CA GLY A 28 2.16 28.63 -24.75
C GLY A 28 1.34 27.47 -25.33
N THR A 29 0.02 27.51 -25.14
CA THR A 29 -0.90 26.47 -25.63
C THR A 29 -0.92 26.42 -27.16
N SER A 30 -0.97 27.58 -27.84
CA SER A 30 -0.95 27.63 -29.31
C SER A 30 0.33 27.06 -29.91
N VAL A 31 1.49 27.40 -29.34
CA VAL A 31 2.79 26.88 -29.78
C VAL A 31 2.85 25.36 -29.56
N ALA A 32 2.41 24.88 -28.39
CA ALA A 32 2.36 23.45 -28.11
C ALA A 32 1.45 22.70 -29.09
N HIS A 33 0.23 23.21 -29.36
CA HIS A 33 -0.71 22.57 -30.29
C HIS A 33 -0.14 22.40 -31.71
N LEU A 34 0.52 23.43 -32.24
CA LEU A 34 1.06 23.41 -33.61
C LEU A 34 2.26 22.47 -33.72
N LEU A 35 3.25 22.64 -32.83
CA LEU A 35 4.52 21.92 -32.94
C LEU A 35 4.40 20.46 -32.53
N VAL A 36 3.61 20.14 -31.49
CA VAL A 36 3.39 18.74 -31.12
C VAL A 36 2.63 18.01 -32.22
N LYS A 37 1.69 18.68 -32.91
CA LYS A 37 1.00 18.09 -34.06
C LYS A 37 1.99 17.79 -35.19
N GLU A 38 2.82 18.77 -35.58
CA GLU A 38 3.82 18.59 -36.64
C GLU A 38 4.81 17.45 -36.32
N LEU A 39 5.30 17.39 -35.08
CA LEU A 39 6.19 16.32 -34.63
C LEU A 39 5.51 14.95 -34.56
N SER A 40 4.24 14.91 -34.16
CA SER A 40 3.44 13.68 -34.14
C SER A 40 3.17 13.18 -35.56
N ASP A 41 2.84 14.07 -36.49
CA ASP A 41 2.63 13.74 -37.90
C ASP A 41 3.95 13.21 -38.52
N ASN A 42 5.10 13.77 -38.14
CA ASN A 42 6.41 13.27 -38.54
C ASN A 42 6.75 11.88 -37.97
N ILE A 43 6.14 11.45 -36.87
CA ILE A 43 6.29 10.07 -36.40
C ILE A 43 5.54 9.10 -37.30
N ASP A 44 4.33 9.48 -37.74
CA ASP A 44 3.52 8.65 -38.65
C ASP A 44 4.10 8.62 -40.07
N GLN A 45 4.66 9.74 -40.51
CA GLN A 45 5.26 9.90 -41.83
C GLN A 45 6.64 10.58 -41.66
N PRO A 46 7.70 9.78 -41.44
CA PRO A 46 9.05 10.32 -41.24
C PRO A 46 9.49 11.15 -42.44
N THR A 47 9.69 12.44 -42.17
CA THR A 47 10.34 13.40 -43.07
C THR A 47 11.71 13.75 -42.51
N ASP A 48 12.60 14.27 -43.36
CA ASP A 48 13.91 14.77 -42.93
C ASP A 48 13.73 15.99 -42.01
N THR A 49 13.53 15.70 -40.72
CA THR A 49 13.31 16.71 -39.69
C THR A 49 14.66 17.28 -39.27
N THR A 50 14.77 18.61 -39.34
CA THR A 50 16.03 19.38 -39.22
C THR A 50 16.47 19.61 -37.76
N ILE A 51 16.11 18.73 -36.82
CA ILE A 51 16.55 18.83 -35.42
C ILE A 51 17.99 18.35 -35.33
N SER A 52 18.91 19.25 -35.68
CA SER A 52 20.33 18.93 -35.86
C SER A 52 21.20 19.39 -34.69
N THR A 53 20.72 20.33 -33.85
CA THR A 53 21.52 20.86 -32.74
C THR A 53 20.93 20.51 -31.38
N GLU A 54 21.79 20.48 -30.35
CA GLU A 54 21.35 20.28 -28.97
C GLU A 54 20.36 21.36 -28.52
N GLN A 55 20.59 22.62 -28.90
CA GLN A 55 19.71 23.73 -28.55
C GLN A 55 18.30 23.58 -29.15
N ASP A 56 18.21 23.08 -30.40
CA ASP A 56 16.93 22.82 -31.05
C ASP A 56 16.15 21.73 -30.30
N LEU A 57 16.83 20.63 -29.96
CA LEU A 57 16.23 19.54 -29.20
C LEU A 57 15.77 20.01 -27.82
N GLU A 58 16.59 20.76 -27.10
CA GLU A 58 16.23 21.29 -25.77
C GLU A 58 15.01 22.21 -25.83
N TRP A 59 14.93 23.07 -26.84
CA TRP A 59 13.80 23.96 -27.02
C TRP A 59 12.51 23.19 -27.34
N ILE A 60 12.59 22.19 -28.22
CA ILE A 60 11.47 21.30 -28.54
C ILE A 60 11.00 20.54 -27.31
N MET A 61 11.94 20.02 -26.50
CA MET A 61 11.59 19.37 -25.23
C MET A 61 10.86 20.32 -24.27
N GLN A 62 11.19 21.62 -24.23
CA GLN A 62 10.43 22.58 -23.42
C GLN A 62 8.97 22.69 -23.88
N ILE A 63 8.72 22.64 -25.19
CA ILE A 63 7.35 22.70 -25.75
C ILE A 63 6.57 21.44 -25.40
N ILE A 64 7.19 20.27 -25.57
CA ILE A 64 6.57 18.98 -25.23
C ILE A 64 6.30 18.91 -23.71
N ASN A 65 7.23 19.38 -22.88
CA ASN A 65 7.03 19.48 -21.44
C ASN A 65 5.84 20.38 -21.07
N HIS A 66 5.66 21.49 -21.77
CA HIS A 66 4.50 22.35 -21.59
C HIS A 66 3.20 21.64 -22.00
N ALA A 67 3.21 20.84 -23.06
CA ALA A 67 2.05 20.08 -23.48
C ALA A 67 1.53 19.16 -22.36
N PHE A 68 2.42 18.47 -21.63
CA PHE A 68 1.99 17.65 -20.48
C PHE A 68 1.40 18.46 -19.31
N SER A 69 1.71 19.75 -19.21
CA SER A 69 1.11 20.63 -18.18
C SER A 69 -0.33 21.04 -18.50
N LEU A 70 -0.79 20.86 -19.74
CA LEU A 70 -2.14 21.22 -20.17
C LEU A 70 -3.22 20.37 -19.47
N PRO A 71 -4.45 20.91 -19.28
CA PRO A 71 -5.56 20.13 -18.76
C PRO A 71 -6.08 19.12 -19.79
N PHE A 72 -6.51 17.93 -19.33
CA PHE A 72 -7.05 16.82 -20.14
C PHE A 72 -8.43 17.06 -20.79
N SER A 73 -8.78 18.34 -21.00
CA SER A 73 -9.95 18.77 -21.74
C SER A 73 -9.92 18.27 -23.19
N SER A 74 -11.10 18.12 -23.79
CA SER A 74 -11.26 17.67 -25.19
C SER A 74 -10.39 18.46 -26.19
N LYS A 75 -10.25 19.77 -25.98
CA LYS A 75 -9.46 20.66 -26.85
C LYS A 75 -7.96 20.35 -26.86
N ASN A 76 -7.39 19.97 -25.71
CA ASN A 76 -5.94 19.83 -25.55
C ASN A 76 -5.49 18.37 -25.57
N TYR A 77 -6.44 17.43 -25.52
CA TYR A 77 -6.13 16.01 -25.38
C TYR A 77 -5.26 15.48 -26.52
N GLU A 78 -5.56 15.82 -27.77
CA GLU A 78 -4.73 15.38 -28.91
C GLU A 78 -3.29 15.89 -28.83
N THR A 79 -3.07 17.08 -28.27
CA THR A 79 -1.71 17.59 -28.01
C THR A 79 -1.02 16.80 -26.90
N ILE A 80 -1.70 16.49 -25.80
CA ILE A 80 -1.11 15.68 -24.72
C ILE A 80 -0.77 14.27 -25.25
N ARG A 81 -1.69 13.65 -25.97
CA ARG A 81 -1.50 12.33 -26.59
C ARG A 81 -0.35 12.33 -27.61
N GLY A 82 -0.27 13.37 -28.45
CA GLY A 82 0.86 13.56 -29.37
C GLY A 82 2.19 13.71 -28.63
N ALA A 83 2.22 14.46 -27.52
CA ALA A 83 3.40 14.61 -26.68
C ALA A 83 3.85 13.29 -26.05
N VAL A 84 2.90 12.49 -25.53
CA VAL A 84 3.18 11.14 -24.99
C VAL A 84 3.76 10.26 -26.11
N LYS A 85 3.11 10.24 -27.27
CA LYS A 85 3.57 9.48 -28.44
C LYS A 85 5.01 9.86 -28.83
N ILE A 86 5.34 11.15 -28.90
CA ILE A 86 6.68 11.62 -29.25
C ILE A 86 7.73 11.09 -28.28
N TYR A 87 7.55 11.30 -26.98
CA TYR A 87 8.55 10.86 -26.00
C TYR A 87 8.65 9.33 -25.94
N LEU A 88 7.54 8.60 -25.98
CA LEU A 88 7.56 7.14 -26.02
C LEU A 88 8.27 6.63 -27.29
N THR A 89 8.01 7.19 -28.47
CA THR A 89 8.73 6.83 -29.70
C THR A 89 10.22 7.16 -29.59
N TRP A 90 10.59 8.30 -29.03
CA TRP A 90 12.00 8.69 -28.87
C TRP A 90 12.75 7.82 -27.85
N THR A 91 12.07 7.14 -26.94
CA THR A 91 12.72 6.13 -26.08
C THR A 91 13.30 4.95 -26.86
N SER A 92 12.87 4.72 -28.12
CA SER A 92 13.50 3.73 -29.01
C SER A 92 14.98 3.99 -29.27
N ALA A 93 15.52 5.17 -28.99
CA ALA A 93 16.95 5.43 -29.03
C ALA A 93 17.77 4.55 -28.06
N LEU A 94 17.12 3.93 -27.07
CA LEU A 94 17.73 2.96 -26.15
C LEU A 94 17.65 1.50 -26.65
N THR A 95 17.03 1.25 -27.81
CA THR A 95 16.86 -0.09 -28.38
C THR A 95 17.68 -0.26 -29.66
N VAL A 96 17.76 -1.50 -30.15
CA VAL A 96 18.43 -1.80 -31.44
C VAL A 96 17.65 -1.17 -32.62
N ASP A 97 16.33 -1.24 -32.57
CA ASP A 97 15.42 -0.75 -33.62
C ASP A 97 14.98 0.70 -33.35
N VAL A 98 15.90 1.63 -33.56
CA VAL A 98 15.64 3.07 -33.37
C VAL A 98 14.66 3.60 -34.40
N HIS A 99 13.63 4.32 -33.95
CA HIS A 99 12.63 4.88 -34.83
C HIS A 99 13.22 6.00 -35.74
N PRO A 100 12.86 6.07 -37.04
CA PRO A 100 13.42 7.05 -37.98
C PRO A 100 13.20 8.52 -37.61
N SER A 101 12.10 8.83 -36.90
CA SER A 101 11.80 10.21 -36.44
C SER A 101 12.60 10.65 -35.21
N CYS A 102 13.48 9.80 -34.69
CA CYS A 102 14.30 10.12 -33.52
C CYS A 102 15.45 11.08 -33.91
N PRO A 103 15.56 12.26 -33.29
CA PRO A 103 16.63 13.22 -33.57
C PRO A 103 18.03 12.62 -33.38
N THR A 104 18.98 12.97 -34.25
CA THR A 104 20.35 12.43 -34.23
C THR A 104 21.05 12.68 -32.89
N ILE A 105 20.92 13.90 -32.34
CA ILE A 105 21.49 14.26 -31.02
C ILE A 105 20.94 13.37 -29.88
N LEU A 106 19.68 12.95 -29.97
CA LEU A 106 19.07 12.04 -29.00
C LEU A 106 19.62 10.61 -29.18
N ARG A 107 19.82 10.18 -30.43
CA ARG A 107 20.42 8.88 -30.75
C ARG A 107 21.86 8.75 -30.28
N ASP A 108 22.63 9.84 -30.36
CA ASP A 108 24.04 9.85 -29.97
C ASP A 108 24.23 9.82 -28.44
N HIS A 109 23.27 10.39 -27.68
CA HIS A 109 23.33 10.49 -26.22
C HIS A 109 21.96 10.18 -25.56
N PRO A 110 21.40 8.96 -25.72
CA PRO A 110 20.03 8.66 -25.31
C PRO A 110 19.86 8.69 -23.79
N ASP A 111 20.88 8.29 -23.04
CA ASP A 111 20.92 8.31 -21.58
C ASP A 111 20.70 9.73 -21.02
N ARG A 112 21.31 10.75 -21.62
CA ARG A 112 21.20 12.16 -21.19
C ARG A 112 19.77 12.69 -21.27
N TYR A 113 19.03 12.29 -22.31
CA TYR A 113 17.68 12.77 -22.55
C TYR A 113 16.60 11.87 -21.94
N PHE A 114 16.88 10.58 -21.73
CA PHE A 114 15.91 9.64 -21.18
C PHE A 114 15.35 10.08 -19.83
N ARG A 115 16.21 10.51 -18.89
CA ARG A 115 15.77 11.02 -17.59
C ARG A 115 14.85 12.23 -17.73
N ARG A 116 15.18 13.16 -18.65
CA ARG A 116 14.41 14.38 -18.90
C ARG A 116 13.03 14.07 -19.48
N MET A 117 12.95 13.09 -20.38
CA MET A 117 11.67 12.62 -20.93
C MET A 117 10.80 11.98 -19.84
N LEU A 118 11.37 11.12 -19.00
CA LEU A 118 10.67 10.52 -17.86
C LEU A 118 10.18 11.60 -16.87
N ASP A 119 11.04 12.56 -16.52
CA ASP A 119 10.69 13.68 -15.63
C ASP A 119 9.50 14.48 -16.14
N ALA A 120 9.49 14.77 -17.43
CA ALA A 120 8.40 15.50 -18.05
C ALA A 120 7.09 14.72 -18.03
N MET A 121 7.13 13.41 -18.32
CA MET A 121 5.95 12.54 -18.29
C MET A 121 5.32 12.41 -16.89
N ARG A 122 6.03 12.74 -15.80
CA ARG A 122 5.45 12.80 -14.45
C ARG A 122 4.27 13.77 -14.32
N HIS A 123 4.22 14.80 -15.17
CA HIS A 123 3.06 15.71 -15.24
C HIS A 123 1.76 14.98 -15.59
N VAL A 124 1.84 13.90 -16.37
CA VAL A 124 0.68 13.06 -16.74
C VAL A 124 0.15 12.31 -15.53
N PHE A 125 1.00 11.97 -14.55
CA PHE A 125 0.63 11.26 -13.33
C PHE A 125 0.16 12.17 -12.18
N THR A 126 0.06 13.49 -12.40
CA THR A 126 -0.46 14.41 -11.38
C THR A 126 -1.98 14.32 -11.36
N PRO A 127 -2.64 13.90 -10.26
CA PRO A 127 -4.10 13.94 -10.17
C PRO A 127 -4.61 15.37 -10.40
N ARG A 128 -5.59 15.53 -11.29
CA ARG A 128 -6.11 16.84 -11.70
C ARG A 128 -7.60 16.88 -11.45
N GLU A 129 -8.13 18.09 -11.27
CA GLU A 129 -9.58 18.26 -11.23
C GLU A 129 -10.16 17.91 -12.60
N ALA A 130 -11.09 16.96 -12.60
CA ALA A 130 -11.77 16.54 -13.82
C ALA A 130 -12.68 17.68 -14.30
N VAL A 131 -12.45 18.17 -15.53
CA VAL A 131 -13.34 19.12 -16.19
C VAL A 131 -14.64 18.43 -16.61
N ASP A 132 -14.52 17.18 -17.04
CA ASP A 132 -15.60 16.24 -17.35
C ASP A 132 -15.15 14.80 -16.97
N ASN A 133 -16.08 13.86 -16.89
CA ASN A 133 -15.77 12.44 -16.58
C ASN A 133 -14.82 11.81 -17.62
N GLU A 134 -14.79 12.34 -18.84
CA GLU A 134 -13.90 11.87 -19.90
C GLU A 134 -12.44 12.34 -19.72
N SER A 135 -12.22 13.52 -19.12
CA SER A 135 -10.90 14.10 -18.88
C SER A 135 -10.07 13.22 -17.96
N GLY A 136 -10.72 12.69 -16.92
CA GLY A 136 -10.14 11.62 -16.11
C GLY A 136 -9.72 10.48 -17.04
N ASN A 137 -10.68 9.82 -17.70
CA ASN A 137 -10.44 8.61 -18.50
C ASN A 137 -9.30 8.77 -19.51
N ARG A 138 -9.24 9.91 -20.19
CA ARG A 138 -8.14 10.31 -21.07
C ARG A 138 -6.79 10.28 -20.36
N GLN A 139 -6.71 10.88 -19.17
CA GLN A 139 -5.49 10.87 -18.36
C GLN A 139 -5.09 9.44 -17.95
N ALA A 140 -6.02 8.62 -17.45
CA ALA A 140 -5.73 7.22 -17.10
C ALA A 140 -5.20 6.43 -18.30
N ASN A 141 -5.80 6.62 -19.48
CA ASN A 141 -5.37 5.94 -20.69
C ASN A 141 -3.91 6.28 -21.03
N GLU A 142 -3.54 7.55 -20.93
CA GLU A 142 -2.15 7.96 -21.15
C GLU A 142 -1.19 7.46 -20.06
N MET A 143 -1.60 7.43 -18.78
CA MET A 143 -0.81 6.81 -17.73
C MET A 143 -0.53 5.33 -18.04
N ARG A 144 -1.56 4.55 -18.39
CA ARG A 144 -1.40 3.12 -18.76
C ARG A 144 -0.54 2.93 -20.00
N ASN A 145 -0.71 3.78 -21.00
CA ASN A 145 0.10 3.77 -22.21
C ASN A 145 1.59 3.93 -21.86
N ILE A 146 1.92 4.96 -21.07
CA ILE A 146 3.29 5.19 -20.61
C ILE A 146 3.84 3.98 -19.84
N LEU A 147 3.08 3.43 -18.88
CA LEU A 147 3.52 2.27 -18.09
C LEU A 147 3.76 1.04 -18.97
N SER A 148 2.83 0.71 -19.86
CA SER A 148 2.92 -0.45 -20.75
C SER A 148 4.10 -0.33 -21.71
N THR A 149 4.27 0.83 -22.36
CA THR A 149 5.38 1.05 -23.29
C THR A 149 6.73 1.04 -22.59
N LEU A 150 6.87 1.65 -21.40
CA LEU A 150 8.12 1.64 -20.65
C LEU A 150 8.46 0.24 -20.10
N GLN A 151 7.46 -0.56 -19.72
CA GLN A 151 7.68 -1.96 -19.39
C GLN A 151 8.19 -2.76 -20.59
N GLY A 152 7.56 -2.61 -21.76
CA GLY A 152 8.02 -3.26 -22.98
C GLY A 152 9.42 -2.80 -23.39
N LEU A 153 9.69 -1.50 -23.32
CA LEU A 153 11.01 -0.91 -23.57
C LEU A 153 12.08 -1.59 -22.71
N SER A 154 11.81 -1.78 -21.41
CA SER A 154 12.79 -2.34 -20.45
C SER A 154 13.33 -3.73 -20.83
N GLU A 155 12.59 -4.50 -21.64
CA GLU A 155 13.00 -5.82 -22.12
C GLU A 155 13.91 -5.75 -23.35
N HIS A 156 13.89 -4.62 -24.06
CA HIS A 156 14.59 -4.42 -25.34
C HIS A 156 15.71 -3.37 -25.29
N ILE A 157 16.03 -2.84 -24.10
CA ILE A 157 17.13 -1.90 -23.91
C ILE A 157 18.46 -2.60 -24.26
N VAL A 158 19.30 -1.93 -25.06
CA VAL A 158 20.64 -2.44 -25.39
C VAL A 158 21.54 -2.45 -24.16
N ASP A 159 22.42 -3.45 -24.07
CA ASP A 159 23.24 -3.71 -22.87
C ASP A 159 24.03 -2.48 -22.39
N GLU A 160 24.52 -1.64 -23.31
CA GLU A 160 25.28 -0.42 -23.01
C GLU A 160 24.51 0.55 -22.08
N PHE A 161 23.20 0.65 -22.22
CA PHE A 161 22.39 1.62 -21.47
C PHE A 161 21.54 0.98 -20.36
N LYS A 162 21.62 -0.34 -20.14
CA LYS A 162 20.72 -1.04 -19.22
C LYS A 162 20.78 -0.51 -17.79
N ASP A 163 21.96 -0.45 -17.18
CA ASP A 163 22.11 -0.03 -15.78
C ASP A 163 21.54 1.38 -15.54
N GLU A 164 21.91 2.31 -16.42
CA GLU A 164 21.51 3.71 -16.35
C GLU A 164 20.01 3.89 -16.65
N ALA A 165 19.47 3.17 -17.64
CA ALA A 165 18.06 3.24 -17.98
C ALA A 165 17.16 2.60 -16.91
N TRP A 166 17.55 1.46 -16.34
CA TRP A 166 16.83 0.84 -15.23
C TRP A 166 16.87 1.72 -13.97
N SER A 167 18.02 2.31 -13.65
CA SER A 167 18.15 3.29 -12.56
C SER A 167 17.13 4.43 -12.69
N LYS A 168 17.03 5.01 -13.89
CA LYS A 168 16.10 6.11 -14.21
C LYS A 168 14.65 5.66 -14.22
N LEU A 169 14.34 4.48 -14.76
CA LEU A 169 12.99 3.91 -14.82
C LEU A 169 12.45 3.60 -13.42
N ILE A 170 13.25 2.95 -12.57
CA ILE A 170 12.86 2.63 -11.20
C ILE A 170 12.65 3.90 -10.37
N LEU A 171 13.53 4.89 -10.50
CA LEU A 171 13.36 6.18 -9.84
C LEU A 171 12.07 6.88 -10.31
N PHE A 172 11.81 6.91 -11.62
CA PHE A 172 10.58 7.45 -12.18
C PHE A 172 9.34 6.75 -11.59
N LEU A 173 9.32 5.41 -11.54
CA LEU A 173 8.20 4.64 -10.98
C LEU A 173 7.99 4.96 -9.49
N LEU A 174 9.05 5.12 -8.69
CA LEU A 174 8.94 5.56 -7.30
C LEU A 174 8.33 6.97 -7.21
N GLU A 175 8.81 7.91 -8.03
CA GLU A 175 8.36 9.31 -8.04
C GLU A 175 6.87 9.41 -8.40
N VAL A 176 6.41 8.71 -9.45
CA VAL A 176 4.99 8.76 -9.86
C VAL A 176 4.07 8.02 -8.89
N ASN A 177 4.52 6.92 -8.27
CA ASN A 177 3.75 6.25 -7.22
C ASN A 177 3.60 7.17 -6.00
N ALA A 178 4.67 7.83 -5.56
CA ALA A 178 4.61 8.77 -4.44
C ALA A 178 3.67 9.93 -4.74
N GLN A 179 3.79 10.52 -5.92
CA GLN A 179 2.94 11.63 -6.34
C GLN A 179 1.45 11.25 -6.38
N MET A 180 1.11 10.05 -6.84
CA MET A 180 -0.28 9.61 -6.96
C MET A 180 -0.85 9.10 -5.64
N LEU A 181 -0.11 8.28 -4.90
CA LEU A 181 -0.59 7.63 -3.67
C LEU A 181 -0.59 8.55 -2.44
N ASP A 182 0.17 9.65 -2.50
CA ASP A 182 0.13 10.70 -1.47
C ASP A 182 -1.02 11.70 -1.69
N ASP A 183 -1.66 11.70 -2.86
CA ASP A 183 -2.79 12.57 -3.16
C ASP A 183 -4.12 11.95 -2.64
N PRO A 184 -4.90 12.66 -1.82
CA PRO A 184 -6.19 12.18 -1.34
C PRO A 184 -7.20 11.84 -2.46
N LYS A 185 -7.06 12.46 -3.64
CA LYS A 185 -7.91 12.21 -4.82
C LYS A 185 -7.73 10.80 -5.39
N VAL A 186 -6.71 10.06 -4.97
CA VAL A 186 -6.50 8.67 -5.43
C VAL A 186 -7.60 7.71 -4.97
N PHE A 187 -8.33 8.08 -3.91
CA PHE A 187 -9.51 7.34 -3.45
C PHE A 187 -10.76 7.59 -4.32
N ASP A 188 -10.68 8.50 -5.30
CA ASP A 188 -11.75 8.64 -6.29
C ASP A 188 -11.77 7.40 -7.19
N ASP A 189 -12.98 6.89 -7.49
CA ASP A 189 -13.21 5.70 -8.33
C ASP A 189 -12.47 5.74 -9.67
N PHE A 190 -12.18 6.95 -10.15
CA PHE A 190 -11.48 7.17 -11.39
C PHE A 190 -9.99 6.77 -11.35
N TYR A 191 -9.27 7.17 -10.29
CA TYR A 191 -7.82 6.97 -10.19
C TYR A 191 -7.44 5.66 -9.50
N SER A 192 -8.35 5.07 -8.70
CA SER A 192 -8.13 3.82 -7.97
C SER A 192 -7.63 2.64 -8.86
N PRO A 193 -8.24 2.35 -10.03
CA PRO A 193 -7.75 1.28 -10.91
C PRO A 193 -6.33 1.54 -11.43
N VAL A 194 -6.05 2.78 -11.84
CA VAL A 194 -4.74 3.15 -12.38
C VAL A 194 -3.67 3.15 -11.28
N ALA A 195 -4.01 3.57 -10.06
CA ALA A 195 -3.12 3.46 -8.91
C ALA A 195 -2.74 2.01 -8.62
N SER A 196 -3.72 1.08 -8.69
CA SER A 196 -3.47 -0.35 -8.56
C SER A 196 -2.52 -0.86 -9.66
N GLU A 197 -2.76 -0.51 -10.92
CA GLU A 197 -1.88 -0.88 -12.04
C GLU A 197 -0.46 -0.31 -11.90
N LEU A 198 -0.35 0.93 -11.40
CA LEU A 198 0.90 1.62 -11.17
C LEU A 198 1.73 0.94 -10.07
N ILE A 199 1.09 0.53 -8.97
CA ILE A 199 1.73 -0.26 -7.90
C ILE A 199 2.21 -1.61 -8.44
N GLY A 200 1.36 -2.30 -9.21
CA GLY A 200 1.69 -3.59 -9.83
C GLY A 200 2.88 -3.48 -10.79
N THR A 201 2.93 -2.39 -11.57
CA THR A 201 4.05 -2.05 -12.46
C THR A 201 5.33 -1.82 -11.67
N LEU A 202 5.29 -0.98 -10.63
CA LEU A 202 6.44 -0.70 -9.77
C LEU A 202 7.00 -2.00 -9.18
N LEU A 203 6.15 -2.82 -8.56
CA LEU A 203 6.58 -4.08 -7.96
C LEU A 203 7.18 -5.03 -9.01
N THR A 204 6.55 -5.15 -10.19
CA THR A 204 7.06 -6.02 -11.26
C THR A 204 8.43 -5.57 -11.75
N CYS A 205 8.57 -4.29 -12.12
CA CYS A 205 9.86 -3.72 -12.53
C CYS A 205 10.90 -3.81 -11.42
N TRP A 206 10.51 -3.62 -10.16
CA TRP A 206 11.42 -3.71 -9.00
C TRP A 206 11.97 -5.11 -8.80
N ILE A 207 11.12 -6.14 -8.89
CA ILE A 207 11.57 -7.53 -8.80
C ILE A 207 12.46 -7.90 -9.98
N THR A 208 12.11 -7.49 -11.20
CA THR A 208 12.97 -7.71 -12.39
C THR A 208 14.33 -7.04 -12.22
N ALA A 209 14.36 -5.76 -11.86
CA ALA A 209 15.60 -5.02 -11.63
C ALA A 209 16.42 -5.62 -10.48
N SER A 210 15.78 -6.11 -9.42
CA SER A 210 16.48 -6.75 -8.29
C SER A 210 17.11 -8.10 -8.68
N LEU A 211 16.39 -8.92 -9.46
CA LEU A 211 16.90 -10.22 -9.92
C LEU A 211 18.01 -10.08 -10.95
N GLN A 212 18.03 -8.98 -11.70
CA GLN A 212 19.04 -8.68 -12.73
C GLN A 212 20.11 -7.70 -12.23
N GLU A 213 20.14 -7.40 -10.93
CA GLU A 213 21.14 -6.53 -10.29
C GLU A 213 21.20 -5.06 -10.76
N TYR A 214 20.11 -4.55 -11.36
CA TYR A 214 20.02 -3.16 -11.83
C TYR A 214 19.65 -2.13 -10.75
N ILE A 215 19.48 -2.53 -9.49
CA ILE A 215 19.18 -1.60 -8.39
C ILE A 215 20.47 -0.86 -7.97
N PRO A 216 20.59 0.47 -8.19
CA PRO A 216 21.89 1.14 -8.14
C PRO A 216 22.54 1.18 -6.75
N SER A 217 21.72 1.27 -5.69
CA SER A 217 22.23 1.31 -4.31
C SER A 217 21.19 0.88 -3.28
N PRO A 218 21.59 0.52 -2.05
CA PRO A 218 20.64 0.19 -0.99
C PRO A 218 19.73 1.35 -0.56
N ALA A 219 20.07 2.60 -0.91
CA ALA A 219 19.20 3.77 -0.68
C ALA A 219 17.85 3.63 -1.42
N TYR A 220 17.83 2.97 -2.57
CA TYR A 220 16.60 2.65 -3.31
C TYR A 220 15.68 1.75 -2.48
N TRP A 221 16.22 0.65 -1.94
CA TRP A 221 15.46 -0.24 -1.05
C TRP A 221 15.00 0.46 0.23
N LYS A 222 15.82 1.31 0.83
CA LYS A 222 15.40 2.12 1.99
C LYS A 222 14.19 2.99 1.64
N THR A 223 14.28 3.71 0.53
CA THR A 223 13.23 4.62 0.06
C THR A 223 11.96 3.86 -0.27
N PHE A 224 12.06 2.79 -1.04
CA PHE A 224 10.91 1.96 -1.39
C PHE A 224 10.24 1.34 -0.16
N THR A 225 11.01 0.81 0.78
CA THR A 225 10.50 0.29 2.06
C THR A 225 9.76 1.39 2.84
N SER A 226 10.33 2.59 2.93
CA SER A 226 9.72 3.73 3.62
C SER A 226 8.39 4.13 2.97
N LEU A 227 8.34 4.15 1.63
CA LEU A 227 7.16 4.49 0.87
C LEU A 227 6.08 3.42 0.97
N CYS A 228 6.41 2.13 0.81
CA CYS A 228 5.45 1.04 1.02
C CYS A 228 4.81 1.08 2.40
N ARG A 229 5.59 1.40 3.44
CA ARG A 229 5.08 1.57 4.82
C ARG A 229 4.13 2.76 4.96
N LYS A 230 4.35 3.84 4.21
CA LYS A 230 3.44 4.99 4.15
C LYS A 230 2.14 4.61 3.42
N TRP A 231 2.25 3.81 2.36
CA TRP A 231 1.16 3.43 1.47
C TRP A 231 0.38 2.19 1.92
N VAL A 232 0.61 1.65 3.13
CA VAL A 232 -0.06 0.42 3.62
C VAL A 232 -1.59 0.54 3.69
N VAL A 233 -2.12 1.76 3.75
CA VAL A 233 -3.58 2.01 3.68
C VAL A 233 -4.17 1.65 2.31
N HIS A 234 -3.35 1.65 1.26
CA HIS A 234 -3.77 1.30 -0.09
C HIS A 234 -3.80 -0.23 -0.25
N VAL A 235 -5.00 -0.80 -0.13
CA VAL A 235 -5.25 -2.24 -0.24
C VAL A 235 -4.56 -2.90 -1.46
N PRO A 236 -4.59 -2.31 -2.68
CA PRO A 236 -3.89 -2.87 -3.84
C PRO A 236 -2.39 -3.11 -3.63
N LEU A 237 -1.73 -2.32 -2.77
CA LEU A 237 -0.33 -2.54 -2.44
C LEU A 237 -0.10 -3.89 -1.78
N ILE A 238 -0.94 -4.25 -0.81
CA ILE A 238 -0.83 -5.49 -0.05
C ILE A 238 -1.11 -6.68 -0.96
N GLU A 239 -2.11 -6.55 -1.84
CA GLU A 239 -2.43 -7.60 -2.80
C GLU A 239 -1.31 -7.84 -3.80
N HIS A 240 -0.79 -6.79 -4.45
CA HIS A 240 0.31 -6.92 -5.40
C HIS A 240 1.59 -7.41 -4.74
N TRP A 241 1.88 -6.94 -3.52
CA TRP A 241 2.97 -7.47 -2.71
C TRP A 241 2.81 -8.98 -2.47
N GLY A 242 1.61 -9.42 -2.07
CA GLY A 242 1.25 -10.83 -1.93
C GLY A 242 1.47 -11.65 -3.21
N ARG A 243 0.99 -11.13 -4.35
CA ARG A 243 1.15 -11.73 -5.68
C ARG A 243 2.61 -11.84 -6.13
N LYS A 244 3.54 -11.10 -5.53
CA LYS A 244 4.98 -11.19 -5.85
C LYS A 244 5.78 -12.00 -4.82
N VAL A 245 5.50 -11.86 -3.53
CA VAL A 245 6.25 -12.56 -2.48
C VAL A 245 5.96 -14.07 -2.46
N LEU A 246 4.72 -14.48 -2.73
CA LEU A 246 4.32 -15.89 -2.71
C LEU A 246 4.95 -16.72 -3.84
N PRO A 247 4.92 -16.29 -5.12
CA PRO A 247 5.64 -16.99 -6.19
C PRO A 247 7.15 -17.06 -5.94
N LEU A 248 7.78 -15.97 -5.48
CA LEU A 248 9.21 -15.95 -5.16
C LEU A 248 9.55 -17.01 -4.09
N ALA A 249 8.72 -17.14 -3.04
CA ALA A 249 8.87 -18.18 -2.03
C ALA A 249 8.72 -19.58 -2.62
N SER A 250 7.70 -19.79 -3.47
CA SER A 250 7.45 -21.07 -4.13
C SER A 250 8.66 -21.50 -4.98
N ILE A 251 9.20 -20.60 -5.81
CA ILE A 251 10.40 -20.86 -6.63
C ILE A 251 11.61 -21.19 -5.75
N MET A 252 11.82 -20.44 -4.66
CA MET A 252 12.91 -20.72 -3.72
C MET A 252 12.81 -22.11 -3.11
N MET A 253 11.62 -22.53 -2.68
CA MET A 253 11.41 -23.85 -2.11
C MET A 253 11.59 -24.96 -3.15
N GLN A 254 11.02 -24.81 -4.36
CA GLN A 254 11.18 -25.77 -5.45
C GLN A 254 12.65 -25.98 -5.82
N LYS A 255 13.46 -24.92 -5.89
CA LYS A 255 14.90 -25.01 -6.15
C LYS A 255 15.70 -25.60 -4.97
N SER A 256 15.24 -25.40 -3.74
CA SER A 256 15.89 -25.95 -2.53
C SER A 256 15.67 -27.45 -2.39
N TYR A 257 14.46 -27.94 -2.71
CA TYR A 257 14.02 -29.31 -2.46
C TYR A 257 13.92 -30.17 -3.74
N LYS A 258 14.93 -30.08 -4.61
CA LYS A 258 15.07 -30.80 -5.90
C LYS A 258 14.27 -32.12 -5.95
N ASN A 259 13.32 -32.25 -6.88
CA ASN A 259 12.50 -33.45 -7.21
C ASN A 259 11.13 -33.63 -6.54
N ILE A 260 10.54 -32.61 -5.91
CA ILE A 260 9.12 -32.66 -5.49
C ILE A 260 8.40 -31.49 -6.15
N HIS A 261 7.23 -31.75 -6.76
CA HIS A 261 6.29 -30.69 -7.12
C HIS A 261 5.90 -29.96 -5.83
N TRP A 262 6.66 -28.91 -5.51
CA TRP A 262 6.56 -28.21 -4.25
C TRP A 262 5.76 -26.94 -4.43
N GLY A 263 4.72 -26.78 -3.61
CA GLY A 263 3.93 -25.57 -3.60
C GLY A 263 3.00 -25.41 -4.82
N PRO A 264 2.27 -24.30 -4.85
CA PRO A 264 1.29 -23.99 -5.89
C PRO A 264 1.90 -23.69 -7.27
N THR A 265 1.12 -23.93 -8.32
CA THR A 265 1.44 -23.56 -9.71
C THR A 265 1.64 -22.05 -9.82
N ILE A 266 2.78 -21.66 -10.40
CA ILE A 266 3.15 -20.25 -10.59
C ILE A 266 2.64 -19.80 -11.96
N ASN A 267 1.74 -18.81 -11.98
CA ASN A 267 1.15 -18.23 -13.20
C ASN A 267 1.80 -16.88 -13.57
N ASP A 268 3.12 -16.71 -13.35
CA ASP A 268 3.87 -15.51 -13.73
C ASP A 268 4.96 -15.88 -14.73
N GLU A 269 4.64 -15.84 -16.03
CA GLU A 269 5.57 -16.21 -17.09
C GLU A 269 6.84 -15.36 -17.08
N LYS A 270 6.73 -14.07 -16.77
CA LYS A 270 7.89 -13.15 -16.75
C LYS A 270 8.86 -13.56 -15.65
N LEU A 271 8.35 -13.87 -14.47
CA LEU A 271 9.17 -14.37 -13.37
C LEU A 271 9.82 -15.72 -13.70
N LEU A 272 9.10 -16.63 -14.36
CA LEU A 272 9.61 -17.93 -14.78
C LEU A 272 10.68 -17.85 -15.87
N ARG A 273 10.59 -16.85 -16.77
CA ARG A 273 11.64 -16.56 -17.76
C ARG A 273 12.93 -16.05 -17.09
N LEU A 274 12.80 -15.24 -16.04
CA LEU A 274 13.95 -14.73 -15.28
C LEU A 274 14.62 -15.81 -14.43
N ILE A 275 13.84 -16.74 -13.86
CA ILE A 275 14.36 -17.82 -13.02
C ILE A 275 13.80 -19.17 -13.50
N PRO A 276 14.50 -19.85 -14.43
CA PRO A 276 14.08 -21.16 -14.88
C PRO A 276 14.12 -22.18 -13.72
N ILE A 277 12.95 -22.72 -13.34
CA ILE A 277 12.82 -23.70 -12.25
C ILE A 277 13.60 -24.99 -12.57
N ASN A 278 13.60 -25.41 -13.83
CA ASN A 278 14.22 -26.66 -14.30
C ASN A 278 15.75 -26.60 -14.37
N SER A 279 16.37 -25.47 -14.04
CA SER A 279 17.84 -25.38 -14.01
C SER A 279 18.37 -26.08 -12.75
N GLU A 280 19.33 -26.99 -12.91
CA GLU A 280 19.98 -27.76 -11.82
C GLU A 280 20.78 -26.90 -10.82
N THR A 281 20.87 -25.60 -11.10
CA THR A 281 21.57 -24.59 -10.30
C THR A 281 20.97 -24.47 -8.91
N LYS A 282 21.85 -24.35 -7.91
CA LYS A 282 21.47 -23.98 -6.54
C LYS A 282 20.64 -22.69 -6.56
N VAL A 283 19.87 -22.46 -5.49
CA VAL A 283 19.09 -21.22 -5.33
C VAL A 283 19.99 -20.01 -5.60
N PRO A 284 19.70 -19.19 -6.64
CA PRO A 284 20.48 -18.01 -6.96
C PRO A 284 20.50 -17.06 -5.76
N LYS A 285 21.63 -16.41 -5.51
CA LYS A 285 21.77 -15.47 -4.40
C LYS A 285 20.79 -14.30 -4.58
N GLU A 286 20.65 -13.84 -5.81
CA GLU A 286 19.79 -12.73 -6.24
C GLU A 286 18.32 -13.04 -5.95
N LEU A 287 17.90 -14.30 -6.15
CA LEU A 287 16.56 -14.76 -5.77
C LEU A 287 16.37 -14.70 -4.25
N SER A 288 17.31 -15.25 -3.48
CA SER A 288 17.20 -15.27 -2.02
C SER A 288 17.17 -13.86 -1.41
N GLU A 289 18.01 -12.96 -1.92
CA GLU A 289 18.02 -11.56 -1.50
C GLU A 289 16.76 -10.82 -1.93
N THR A 290 16.33 -10.99 -3.19
CA THR A 290 15.13 -10.33 -3.71
C THR A 290 13.90 -10.74 -2.91
N TRP A 291 13.71 -12.04 -2.66
CA TRP A 291 12.62 -12.52 -1.83
C TRP A 291 12.71 -11.97 -0.40
N PHE A 292 13.88 -12.04 0.23
CA PHE A 292 14.06 -11.58 1.61
C PHE A 292 13.75 -10.09 1.74
N ARG A 293 14.25 -9.26 0.82
CA ARG A 293 13.99 -7.80 0.81
C ARG A 293 12.52 -7.51 0.53
N THR A 294 11.91 -8.22 -0.42
CA THR A 294 10.49 -8.08 -0.79
C THR A 294 9.58 -8.46 0.38
N PHE A 295 9.86 -9.56 1.06
CA PHE A 295 9.11 -10.00 2.24
C PHE A 295 9.13 -8.94 3.35
N HIS A 296 10.24 -8.23 3.53
CA HIS A 296 10.38 -7.20 4.56
C HIS A 296 9.89 -5.80 4.16
N LEU A 297 9.36 -5.58 2.94
CA LEU A 297 8.93 -4.27 2.46
C LEU A 297 7.90 -3.59 3.38
N LEU A 298 6.85 -4.33 3.75
CA LEU A 298 5.77 -3.79 4.59
C LEU A 298 6.11 -3.74 6.08
N GLY A 299 7.19 -4.43 6.49
CA GLY A 299 7.51 -4.66 7.89
C GLY A 299 6.52 -5.58 8.59
N THR A 300 6.45 -5.50 9.92
CA THR A 300 5.56 -6.35 10.72
C THR A 300 4.10 -5.92 10.54
N PRO A 301 3.15 -6.83 10.27
CA PRO A 301 1.74 -6.50 10.10
C PRO A 301 1.13 -5.70 11.26
N SER A 302 1.62 -5.88 12.49
CA SER A 302 1.18 -5.10 13.66
C SER A 302 1.42 -3.60 13.52
N LYS A 303 2.42 -3.18 12.74
CA LYS A 303 2.72 -1.76 12.49
C LYS A 303 1.67 -1.11 11.60
N ILE A 304 0.97 -1.88 10.76
CA ILE A 304 -0.12 -1.37 9.90
C ILE A 304 -1.23 -0.77 10.77
N LEU A 305 -1.60 -1.44 11.86
CA LEU A 305 -2.63 -0.94 12.80
C LEU A 305 -2.17 0.25 13.65
N ALA A 306 -0.86 0.47 13.75
CA ALA A 306 -0.29 1.60 14.46
C ALA A 306 -0.17 2.85 13.58
N THR A 307 -0.44 2.75 12.27
CA THR A 307 -0.44 3.88 11.36
C THR A 307 -1.64 4.78 11.69
N GLU A 308 -1.37 5.98 12.20
CA GLU A 308 -2.38 7.03 12.39
C GLU A 308 -2.89 7.48 11.02
N SER A 309 -3.97 6.87 10.54
CA SER A 309 -4.68 7.31 9.34
C SER A 309 -5.86 8.19 9.75
N THR A 310 -5.95 9.39 9.17
CA THR A 310 -7.12 10.27 9.26
C THR A 310 -8.27 9.84 8.33
N GLY A 311 -8.14 8.70 7.62
CA GLY A 311 -9.10 8.23 6.63
C GLY A 311 -9.42 6.73 6.73
N ASN A 312 -10.70 6.43 6.52
CA ASN A 312 -11.37 5.13 6.34
C ASN A 312 -10.74 3.92 7.08
N SER A 313 -11.18 3.69 8.32
CA SER A 313 -10.75 2.58 9.19
C SER A 313 -10.81 1.21 8.53
N ASP A 314 -11.71 1.04 7.57
CA ASP A 314 -12.01 -0.24 6.94
C ASP A 314 -10.91 -0.67 5.97
N HIS A 315 -10.29 0.26 5.25
CA HIS A 315 -9.15 -0.05 4.37
C HIS A 315 -7.91 -0.43 5.18
N LEU A 316 -7.67 0.22 6.31
CA LEU A 316 -6.56 -0.14 7.20
C LEU A 316 -6.75 -1.55 7.77
N SER A 317 -7.99 -1.88 8.16
CA SER A 317 -8.37 -3.20 8.63
C SER A 317 -8.22 -4.27 7.54
N LEU A 318 -8.67 -3.98 6.31
CA LEU A 318 -8.52 -4.86 5.16
C LEU A 318 -7.04 -5.09 4.81
N SER A 319 -6.23 -4.03 4.76
CA SER A 319 -4.79 -4.12 4.54
C SER A 319 -4.09 -4.97 5.61
N PHE A 320 -4.45 -4.79 6.89
CA PHE A 320 -3.93 -5.64 7.96
C PHE A 320 -4.33 -7.11 7.78
N PHE A 321 -5.61 -7.37 7.51
CA PHE A 321 -6.13 -8.70 7.27
C PHE A 321 -5.39 -9.41 6.13
N LEU A 322 -5.26 -8.73 4.98
CA LEU A 322 -4.57 -9.26 3.81
C LEU A 322 -3.08 -9.50 4.06
N ALA A 323 -2.42 -8.59 4.79
CA ALA A 323 -1.02 -8.78 5.15
C ALA A 323 -0.86 -10.06 5.97
N VAL A 324 -1.73 -10.32 6.95
CA VAL A 324 -1.69 -11.57 7.72
C VAL A 324 -2.01 -12.78 6.84
N LEU A 325 -3.01 -12.70 5.95
CA LEU A 325 -3.35 -13.77 5.03
C LEU A 325 -2.16 -14.19 4.15
N VAL A 326 -1.40 -13.22 3.63
CA VAL A 326 -0.17 -13.49 2.87
C VAL A 326 0.86 -14.24 3.73
N HIS A 327 1.08 -13.82 4.98
CA HIS A 327 2.01 -14.51 5.88
C HIS A 327 1.59 -15.96 6.15
N VAL A 328 0.30 -16.21 6.33
CA VAL A 328 -0.22 -17.57 6.51
C VAL A 328 0.00 -18.40 5.24
N ARG A 329 -0.34 -17.87 4.07
CA ARG A 329 -0.08 -18.54 2.78
C ARG A 329 1.41 -18.83 2.57
N LEU A 330 2.29 -17.93 3.02
CA LEU A 330 3.73 -18.15 2.97
C LEU A 330 4.17 -19.34 3.84
N ILE A 331 3.60 -19.46 5.05
CA ILE A 331 3.84 -20.63 5.91
C ILE A 331 3.35 -21.90 5.22
N ASP A 332 2.15 -21.88 4.63
CA ASP A 332 1.58 -23.02 3.92
C ASP A 332 2.49 -23.46 2.74
N ILE A 333 3.04 -22.52 1.97
CA ILE A 333 4.03 -22.78 0.90
C ILE A 333 5.31 -23.39 1.47
N ILE A 334 5.83 -22.87 2.59
CA ILE A 334 7.03 -23.40 3.25
C ILE A 334 6.77 -24.78 3.86
N CYS A 335 5.52 -25.12 4.17
CA CYS A 335 5.11 -26.46 4.61
C CYS A 335 4.81 -27.43 3.44
N GLY A 336 4.84 -26.95 2.19
CA GLY A 336 4.67 -27.77 0.99
C GLY A 336 3.24 -27.93 0.50
N ASP A 337 2.32 -27.05 0.91
CA ASP A 337 0.94 -27.08 0.41
C ASP A 337 0.86 -26.61 -1.05
N THR A 338 0.28 -27.44 -1.91
CA THR A 338 0.13 -27.21 -3.36
C THR A 338 -1.16 -26.50 -3.74
N GLU A 339 -2.13 -26.38 -2.82
CA GLU A 339 -3.45 -25.77 -3.08
C GLU A 339 -3.53 -24.28 -2.70
N VAL A 340 -2.39 -23.65 -2.39
CA VAL A 340 -2.36 -22.25 -1.98
C VAL A 340 -2.72 -21.32 -3.15
N SER A 341 -3.86 -20.63 -3.04
CA SER A 341 -4.27 -19.61 -4.01
C SER A 341 -3.36 -18.37 -3.98
N MET A 342 -2.92 -17.91 -5.15
CA MET A 342 -2.07 -16.71 -5.32
C MET A 342 -2.83 -15.46 -5.82
N ASN A 343 -4.11 -15.58 -6.21
CA ASN A 343 -4.76 -14.54 -7.03
C ASN A 343 -5.46 -13.42 -6.24
N PHE A 344 -5.68 -13.60 -4.94
CA PHE A 344 -6.32 -12.62 -4.03
C PHE A 344 -7.68 -12.07 -4.50
N SER A 345 -8.31 -12.62 -5.53
CA SER A 345 -9.62 -12.19 -6.04
C SER A 345 -10.76 -12.35 -5.02
N GLU A 346 -10.56 -13.21 -4.02
CA GLU A 346 -11.47 -13.46 -2.91
C GLU A 346 -11.28 -12.47 -1.73
N SER A 347 -10.37 -11.49 -1.85
CA SER A 347 -9.94 -10.63 -0.74
C SER A 347 -11.08 -9.89 -0.05
N GLU A 348 -12.01 -9.31 -0.80
CA GLU A 348 -13.16 -8.56 -0.28
C GLU A 348 -14.19 -9.48 0.39
N GLU A 349 -14.50 -10.62 -0.23
CA GLU A 349 -15.44 -11.60 0.33
C GLU A 349 -14.91 -12.19 1.63
N VAL A 350 -13.64 -12.61 1.64
CA VAL A 350 -12.97 -13.17 2.82
C VAL A 350 -12.86 -12.11 3.92
N HIS A 351 -12.61 -10.85 3.57
CA HIS A 351 -12.60 -9.75 4.53
C HIS A 351 -13.99 -9.46 5.11
N SER A 352 -15.05 -9.47 4.30
CA SER A 352 -16.42 -9.32 4.81
C SER A 352 -16.76 -10.41 5.82
N LEU A 353 -16.47 -11.67 5.48
CA LEU A 353 -16.65 -12.81 6.38
C LEU A 353 -15.82 -12.66 7.67
N TRP A 354 -14.60 -12.15 7.56
CA TRP A 354 -13.77 -11.87 8.71
C TRP A 354 -14.33 -10.74 9.58
N GLN A 355 -14.84 -9.66 8.99
CA GLN A 355 -15.50 -8.57 9.72
C GLN A 355 -16.77 -9.05 10.42
N ASP A 356 -17.58 -9.87 9.76
CA ASP A 356 -18.77 -10.51 10.35
C ASP A 356 -18.38 -11.36 11.56
N ALA A 357 -17.37 -12.22 11.41
CA ALA A 357 -16.85 -13.01 12.52
C ALA A 357 -16.32 -12.13 13.67
N CYS A 358 -15.66 -11.00 13.37
CA CYS A 358 -15.22 -10.05 14.39
C CYS A 358 -16.39 -9.39 15.12
N ARG A 359 -17.46 -9.03 14.39
CA ARG A 359 -18.70 -8.47 14.98
C ARG A 359 -19.37 -9.49 15.90
N GLU A 360 -19.54 -10.72 15.44
CA GLU A 360 -20.13 -11.81 16.25
C GLU A 360 -19.34 -12.06 17.54
N LEU A 361 -18.01 -12.17 17.43
CA LEU A 361 -17.15 -12.38 18.60
C LEU A 361 -17.15 -11.17 19.55
N GLN A 362 -17.28 -9.94 19.02
CA GLN A 362 -17.40 -8.73 19.84
C GLN A 362 -18.76 -8.67 20.56
N ASP A 363 -19.83 -9.14 19.91
CA ASP A 363 -21.15 -9.26 20.52
C ASP A 363 -21.18 -10.35 21.59
N GLU A 364 -20.56 -11.50 21.37
CA GLU A 364 -20.38 -12.54 22.39
C GLU A 364 -19.59 -12.04 23.60
N TRP A 365 -18.48 -11.33 23.36
CA TRP A 365 -17.72 -10.70 24.43
C TRP A 365 -18.55 -9.67 25.20
N SER A 366 -19.30 -8.81 24.50
CA SER A 366 -20.14 -7.80 25.13
C SER A 366 -21.26 -8.44 25.95
N LYS A 367 -21.88 -9.52 25.45
CA LYS A 367 -22.88 -10.31 26.18
C LYS A 367 -22.29 -10.96 27.43
N SER A 368 -21.10 -11.57 27.32
CA SER A 368 -20.39 -12.18 28.45
C SER A 368 -19.99 -11.13 29.51
N TYR A 369 -19.52 -9.97 29.07
CA TYR A 369 -19.21 -8.84 29.94
C TYR A 369 -20.46 -8.28 30.64
N HIS A 370 -21.56 -8.08 29.91
CA HIS A 370 -22.83 -7.65 30.50
C HIS A 370 -23.39 -8.69 31.46
N HIS A 371 -23.25 -9.98 31.16
CA HIS A 371 -23.68 -11.06 32.05
C HIS A 371 -22.84 -11.11 33.34
N HIS A 372 -21.52 -10.92 33.24
CA HIS A 372 -20.62 -10.78 34.41
C HIS A 372 -20.90 -9.51 35.24
N ARG A 373 -21.32 -8.42 34.60
CA ARG A 373 -21.72 -7.19 35.31
C ARG A 373 -23.07 -7.36 36.01
N LEU A 374 -24.03 -8.01 35.37
CA LEU A 374 -25.36 -8.28 35.93
C LEU A 374 -25.29 -9.30 37.08
N SER A 375 -24.48 -10.35 36.96
CA SER A 375 -24.29 -11.34 38.03
C SER A 375 -23.58 -10.75 39.27
N ASN A 376 -22.69 -9.77 39.07
CA ASN A 376 -22.08 -9.04 40.18
C ASN A 376 -23.02 -8.01 40.82
N LEU A 377 -23.98 -7.44 40.07
CA LEU A 377 -25.03 -6.58 40.62
C LEU A 377 -26.06 -7.39 41.42
N SER A 378 -26.43 -8.60 40.98
CA SER A 378 -27.34 -9.48 41.73
C SER A 378 -26.69 -10.17 42.94
N ASN A 379 -25.35 -10.20 43.03
CA ASN A 379 -24.63 -10.63 44.25
C ASN A 379 -24.47 -9.52 45.31
N SER A 380 -24.88 -8.28 45.03
CA SER A 380 -24.84 -7.17 46.01
C SER A 380 -26.14 -7.00 46.82
N SER A 381 -27.12 -7.87 46.61
CA SER A 381 -28.44 -7.80 47.25
C SER A 381 -28.59 -8.84 48.37
N ILE A 382 -28.03 -8.57 49.55
CA ILE A 382 -28.36 -9.33 50.77
C ILE A 382 -29.66 -8.77 51.38
N PRO A 383 -30.69 -9.59 51.68
CA PRO A 383 -31.89 -9.12 52.36
C PRO A 383 -31.68 -9.09 53.88
N HIS A 384 -31.80 -7.92 54.50
CA HIS A 384 -31.96 -7.82 55.96
C HIS A 384 -33.44 -7.94 56.33
N SER A 385 -33.76 -8.93 57.16
CA SER A 385 -35.03 -9.11 57.85
C SER A 385 -35.09 -8.28 59.12
N ALA A 386 -36.21 -7.60 59.37
CA ALA A 386 -36.67 -7.21 60.70
C ALA A 386 -38.21 -7.04 60.71
N SER A 387 -38.80 -7.38 61.84
CA SER A 387 -40.18 -7.81 62.11
C SER A 387 -41.15 -6.71 62.59
N MET A 388 -42.46 -6.92 62.28
CA MET A 388 -43.72 -6.48 62.97
C MET A 388 -43.95 -4.96 63.18
N GLU A 389 -45.14 -4.35 63.07
CA GLU A 389 -46.54 -4.77 63.15
C GLU A 389 -47.48 -3.63 62.64
N ASN A 390 -48.74 -3.98 62.32
CA ASN A 390 -49.98 -3.16 62.38
C ASN A 390 -50.59 -2.43 61.14
N THR A 391 -51.62 -3.11 60.59
CA THR A 391 -53.01 -2.71 60.25
C THR A 391 -53.33 -1.76 59.05
N PRO A 392 -54.54 -1.87 58.45
CA PRO A 392 -54.72 -1.87 56.99
C PRO A 392 -55.73 -0.81 56.48
N MET A 393 -55.72 -0.49 55.18
CA MET A 393 -56.95 -0.15 54.46
C MET A 393 -56.73 -0.02 52.94
N ALA A 394 -57.69 -0.57 52.19
CA ALA A 394 -58.31 -0.05 50.95
C ALA A 394 -57.42 0.39 49.77
N GLN A 395 -57.71 0.23 48.49
CA GLN A 395 -58.70 -0.44 47.63
C GLN A 395 -58.38 0.16 46.24
N GLN A 396 -58.62 -0.57 45.15
CA GLN A 396 -59.01 0.00 43.84
C GLN A 396 -57.95 0.79 43.04
N THR A 397 -57.93 0.89 41.71
CA THR A 397 -58.42 0.16 40.52
C THR A 397 -57.75 0.88 39.32
N SER A 398 -57.76 0.24 38.14
CA SER A 398 -57.97 0.86 36.81
C SER A 398 -56.89 1.77 36.19
N THR A 399 -56.21 1.19 35.18
CA THR A 399 -56.15 1.59 33.75
C THR A 399 -55.52 2.93 33.28
N PRO A 400 -55.07 2.98 32.00
CA PRO A 400 -54.08 3.92 31.47
C PRO A 400 -54.69 5.00 30.56
N SER A 401 -53.86 5.96 30.09
CA SER A 401 -53.89 6.71 28.80
C SER A 401 -53.22 8.08 29.02
N ALA A 402 -52.12 8.44 28.35
CA ALA A 402 -51.94 8.86 26.94
C ALA A 402 -52.13 10.38 26.73
N ILE A 403 -51.31 10.94 25.81
CA ILE A 403 -51.53 12.19 25.03
C ILE A 403 -51.27 13.50 25.82
N SER A 404 -50.60 14.57 25.35
CA SER A 404 -49.88 14.89 24.11
C SER A 404 -49.25 16.30 24.21
N THR A 405 -48.29 16.57 23.32
CA THR A 405 -48.09 17.80 22.51
C THR A 405 -47.88 19.19 23.12
N GLY A 406 -46.88 19.88 22.56
CA GLY A 406 -46.89 21.33 22.25
C GLY A 406 -45.86 22.14 23.04
N SER A 407 -44.66 22.42 22.53
CA SER A 407 -44.28 23.44 21.52
C SER A 407 -44.22 24.89 22.06
N VAL A 408 -43.21 25.61 21.54
CA VAL A 408 -42.99 27.08 21.51
C VAL A 408 -42.06 27.70 22.58
N GLY A 409 -40.78 27.85 22.23
CA GLY A 409 -40.26 29.08 21.60
C GLY A 409 -39.61 30.20 22.46
N ARG A 410 -38.47 30.69 21.92
CA ARG A 410 -37.73 31.98 22.13
C ARG A 410 -36.62 31.95 23.21
N LYS A 411 -35.33 31.97 22.83
CA LYS A 411 -34.46 33.08 22.37
C LYS A 411 -34.17 34.13 23.46
N ASN A 412 -32.92 34.23 23.89
CA ASN A 412 -32.13 35.47 23.83
C ASN A 412 -30.62 35.22 24.06
N ALA A 413 -29.82 36.01 23.35
CA ALA A 413 -28.36 36.01 23.28
C ALA A 413 -27.75 37.07 24.21
N LEU A 414 -26.44 36.97 24.49
CA LEU A 414 -25.37 38.00 24.42
C LEU A 414 -24.16 37.53 25.28
N ILE A 415 -23.00 37.20 24.68
CA ILE A 415 -21.81 38.03 24.38
C ILE A 415 -20.89 38.34 25.59
N ILE A 416 -19.74 37.62 25.61
CA ILE A 416 -18.30 37.87 25.96
C ILE A 416 -17.87 39.35 26.25
N PRO A 417 -16.66 39.76 26.79
CA PRO A 417 -15.38 39.04 26.97
C PRO A 417 -14.39 39.49 28.11
N GLY A 418 -13.20 38.85 28.18
CA GLY A 418 -11.96 39.46 28.69
C GLY A 418 -10.96 38.47 29.33
N SER A 419 -9.89 38.06 28.63
CA SER A 419 -8.48 38.57 28.74
C SER A 419 -7.59 37.80 29.75
N ARG A 420 -6.67 36.97 29.23
CA ARG A 420 -5.19 37.14 29.20
C ARG A 420 -4.45 37.14 30.55
N GLN A 421 -3.56 36.16 30.77
CA GLN A 421 -2.09 36.35 30.77
C GLN A 421 -1.29 35.08 31.10
N MET A 422 -0.09 35.01 30.51
CA MET A 422 0.96 33.99 30.67
C MET A 422 1.75 34.15 31.98
N ARG A 423 2.46 33.10 32.45
CA ARG A 423 3.94 33.10 32.58
C ARG A 423 4.53 31.73 32.97
N ALA A 424 5.72 31.48 32.43
CA ALA A 424 6.63 30.37 32.66
C ALA A 424 7.40 30.45 33.99
N SER A 425 7.96 29.31 34.46
CA SER A 425 9.42 29.08 34.59
C SER A 425 9.80 27.89 35.50
N THR A 426 10.53 26.93 34.92
CA THR A 426 11.79 26.29 35.38
C THR A 426 12.14 26.20 36.88
N ARG A 427 12.51 25.00 37.40
CA ARG A 427 13.90 24.48 37.59
C ARG A 427 14.01 23.35 38.66
N ASN A 428 14.77 22.30 38.30
CA ASN A 428 15.74 21.50 39.08
C ASN A 428 15.33 20.52 40.23
N HIS A 429 15.76 19.25 40.00
CA HIS A 429 16.13 18.13 40.90
C HIS A 429 17.09 18.51 42.08
N PRO A 430 17.43 17.65 43.10
CA PRO A 430 17.54 16.16 43.06
C PRO A 430 17.26 15.32 44.36
N PHE A 431 17.27 13.98 44.16
CA PHE A 431 17.62 12.82 45.02
C PHE A 431 17.94 12.97 46.54
N SER A 432 17.34 12.12 47.40
CA SER A 432 17.94 10.86 47.94
C SER A 432 17.36 10.36 49.30
N ILE A 433 16.96 9.08 49.32
CA ILE A 433 17.35 7.98 50.26
C ILE A 433 17.18 8.18 51.81
N HIS A 434 16.34 7.37 52.48
CA HIS A 434 16.71 6.21 53.35
C HIS A 434 15.62 5.76 54.36
N LYS A 435 15.37 4.44 54.34
CA LYS A 435 15.23 3.47 55.46
C LYS A 435 14.20 3.68 56.59
N GLU A 436 13.25 2.74 56.58
CA GLU A 436 12.60 2.02 57.70
C GLU A 436 13.51 1.74 58.93
N PRO A 437 12.96 1.53 60.16
CA PRO A 437 12.44 0.18 60.48
C PRO A 437 11.29 0.03 61.51
N ALA A 438 10.62 -1.12 61.37
CA ALA A 438 10.17 -2.09 62.38
C ALA A 438 9.07 -1.75 63.41
N SER A 439 7.95 -2.47 63.31
CA SER A 439 7.40 -3.35 64.36
C SER A 439 6.30 -4.26 63.78
N ALA A 440 6.34 -5.56 64.08
CA ALA A 440 5.32 -6.57 63.77
C ALA A 440 4.96 -7.31 65.09
N PRO A 441 3.94 -8.19 65.16
CA PRO A 441 2.71 -8.34 64.36
C PRO A 441 1.44 -8.42 65.25
N VAL A 442 0.24 -8.19 64.70
CA VAL A 442 -1.00 -8.78 65.24
C VAL A 442 -1.82 -9.32 64.08
N ILE A 443 -2.05 -10.63 64.12
CA ILE A 443 -2.91 -11.36 63.20
C ILE A 443 -4.36 -11.11 63.65
N ILE A 444 -5.14 -10.46 62.80
CA ILE A 444 -6.60 -10.57 62.78
C ILE A 444 -6.96 -10.78 61.31
N GLU A 445 -7.54 -11.94 61.02
CA GLU A 445 -8.08 -12.29 59.70
C GLU A 445 -9.19 -11.31 59.32
N GLU A 446 -8.96 -10.47 58.31
CA GLU A 446 -10.02 -9.81 57.56
C GLU A 446 -9.93 -10.21 56.09
N SER A 447 -11.05 -10.73 55.60
CA SER A 447 -11.31 -11.28 54.28
C SER A 447 -10.85 -10.39 53.12
N HIS A 448 -9.94 -10.90 52.30
CA HIS A 448 -9.54 -10.32 51.03
C HIS A 448 -10.70 -10.31 50.01
N GLN A 449 -11.06 -9.12 49.52
CA GLN A 449 -11.69 -8.94 48.22
C GLN A 449 -10.65 -8.25 47.31
N PRO A 450 -10.22 -8.86 46.18
CA PRO A 450 -9.24 -8.22 45.30
C PRO A 450 -9.89 -7.11 44.45
N PRO A 451 -9.14 -6.07 44.06
CA PRO A 451 -9.66 -4.97 43.25
C PRO A 451 -9.99 -5.46 41.82
N PHE A 452 -11.09 -4.90 41.29
CA PHE A 452 -11.62 -5.13 39.95
C PHE A 452 -10.53 -5.17 38.86
N CYS A 453 -10.48 -6.26 38.08
CA CYS A 453 -9.76 -6.31 36.82
C CYS A 453 -10.79 -6.29 35.70
N GLU A 454 -10.96 -5.16 35.02
CA GLU A 454 -11.73 -5.10 33.77
C GLU A 454 -11.12 -6.10 32.76
N PRO A 455 -11.92 -6.98 32.12
CA PRO A 455 -11.40 -7.79 31.03
C PRO A 455 -10.99 -6.87 29.89
N ALA A 456 -9.70 -6.83 29.58
CA ALA A 456 -9.16 -6.00 28.52
C ALA A 456 -9.85 -6.34 27.18
N ARG A 457 -10.34 -5.30 26.48
CA ARG A 457 -10.94 -5.44 25.15
C ARG A 457 -9.97 -6.20 24.23
N PRO A 458 -10.40 -7.28 23.56
CA PRO A 458 -9.52 -8.04 22.69
C PRO A 458 -8.97 -7.18 21.56
N LYS A 459 -7.66 -7.28 21.32
CA LYS A 459 -6.98 -6.55 20.23
C LYS A 459 -7.33 -7.19 18.89
N LEU A 460 -7.41 -6.43 17.81
CA LEU A 460 -7.75 -6.91 16.45
C LEU A 460 -6.93 -8.16 16.02
N GLY A 461 -5.68 -8.28 16.50
CA GLY A 461 -4.83 -9.46 16.26
C GLY A 461 -5.30 -10.77 16.93
N GLN A 462 -6.03 -10.72 18.04
CA GLN A 462 -6.63 -11.91 18.67
C GLN A 462 -7.79 -12.44 17.83
N PHE A 463 -8.53 -11.56 17.15
CA PHE A 463 -9.61 -11.94 16.24
C PHE A 463 -9.11 -12.59 14.96
N VAL A 464 -7.99 -12.11 14.40
CA VAL A 464 -7.33 -12.78 13.27
C VAL A 464 -6.85 -14.18 13.65
N TYR A 465 -6.28 -14.35 14.86
CA TYR A 465 -5.91 -15.68 15.36
C TYR A 465 -7.12 -16.62 15.48
N HIS A 466 -8.26 -16.13 15.99
CA HIS A 466 -9.48 -16.92 16.08
C HIS A 466 -10.04 -17.25 14.69
N TYR A 467 -10.19 -16.30 13.77
CA TYR A 467 -10.66 -16.57 12.40
C TYR A 467 -9.79 -17.59 11.65
N LEU A 468 -8.46 -17.47 11.74
CA LEU A 468 -7.53 -18.43 11.15
C LEU A 468 -7.62 -19.82 11.80
N LYS A 469 -7.99 -19.89 13.08
CA LYS A 469 -8.19 -21.16 13.81
C LYS A 469 -9.54 -21.80 13.49
N THR A 470 -10.59 -21.01 13.30
CA THR A 470 -11.97 -21.48 13.10
C THR A 470 -12.31 -21.74 11.64
N ASN A 471 -11.51 -21.28 10.67
CA ASN A 471 -11.67 -21.62 9.27
C ASN A 471 -11.47 -23.15 9.06
N GLN A 472 -12.57 -23.90 9.13
CA GLN A 472 -12.64 -25.36 9.07
C GLN A 472 -12.09 -25.93 7.75
N PHE A 473 -11.93 -25.11 6.71
CA PHE A 473 -11.28 -25.50 5.44
C PHE A 473 -9.83 -25.97 5.62
N ARG A 474 -9.14 -25.58 6.71
CA ARG A 474 -7.70 -25.86 6.91
C ARG A 474 -7.35 -26.86 8.01
N GLN A 475 -8.29 -27.24 8.87
CA GLN A 475 -8.00 -28.22 9.93
C GLN A 475 -7.87 -29.65 9.41
N LEU A 476 -8.44 -29.98 8.24
CA LEU A 476 -8.43 -31.33 7.70
C LEU A 476 -7.10 -31.80 7.08
N LYS A 477 -6.13 -30.90 6.81
CA LYS A 477 -4.86 -31.25 6.15
C LYS A 477 -3.60 -31.14 7.01
N ARG A 478 -3.67 -30.53 8.21
CA ARG A 478 -2.50 -30.39 9.10
C ARG A 478 -1.96 -31.70 9.70
N PHE A 479 -2.67 -32.82 9.55
CA PHE A 479 -2.32 -34.10 10.17
C PHE A 479 -2.32 -35.31 9.23
N ALA A 480 -2.24 -35.12 7.91
CA ALA A 480 -1.94 -36.23 7.01
C ALA A 480 -0.42 -36.23 6.73
N PRO A 481 0.36 -37.22 7.21
CA PRO A 481 1.71 -37.39 6.67
C PRO A 481 1.60 -37.67 5.17
N PRO A 482 2.61 -37.30 4.35
CA PRO A 482 2.63 -37.71 2.96
C PRO A 482 2.54 -39.23 2.94
N SER A 483 1.52 -39.76 2.26
CA SER A 483 1.34 -41.19 2.08
C SER A 483 2.49 -41.71 1.22
N ASN A 484 3.59 -42.07 1.89
CA ASN A 484 4.72 -42.78 1.31
C ASN A 484 4.24 -44.18 0.93
N GLY A 485 3.95 -44.36 -0.35
CA GLY A 485 4.17 -45.65 -0.99
C GLY A 485 5.67 -45.79 -1.29
N ILE A 486 6.26 -46.86 -0.77
CA ILE A 486 7.53 -47.52 -1.17
C ILE A 486 8.73 -47.30 -0.24
N ASN A 487 8.86 -48.26 0.68
CA ASN A 487 10.03 -49.04 1.11
C ASN A 487 11.35 -48.38 1.53
N SER A 488 11.56 -48.40 2.85
CA SER A 488 12.71 -48.92 3.60
C SER A 488 14.15 -48.80 3.07
N ASN A 489 14.98 -48.26 3.98
CA ASN A 489 16.44 -48.37 4.13
C ASN A 489 17.31 -47.40 3.33
N VAL A 490 17.63 -46.25 3.93
CA VAL A 490 19.03 -45.76 3.99
C VAL A 490 19.24 -45.06 5.34
N VAL A 491 20.26 -45.52 6.04
CA VAL A 491 20.75 -45.08 7.35
C VAL A 491 21.42 -43.71 7.22
N LEU A 492 21.23 -42.87 8.24
CA LEU A 492 21.88 -41.57 8.43
C LEU A 492 23.41 -41.73 8.57
N GLU A 493 24.14 -41.01 7.73
CA GLU A 493 25.45 -40.39 8.03
C GLU A 493 25.43 -38.93 7.56
#